data_AF-A0A924VQN4-F1
#
_entry.id   AF-A0A924VQN4-F1
#
_cell.length_a   1.000
_cell.length_b   1.000
_cell.length_c   1.000
_cell.angle_alpha   90.00
_cell.angle_beta   90.00
_cell.angle_gamma   90.00
#
_symmetry.space_group_name_H-M   'P 1'
#
loop_
_entity.id
_entity.type
_entity.pdbx_description
1 polymer ?
#
loop_
_entity_poly.entity_id
_entity_poly.type
_entity_poly.pdbx_seq_one_letter_code
_entity_poly.pdbx_strand_id
1 'polypeptide(L)'
;MIQAFYTAASGMYVQQKNIDVISDNITNTSTPGYRVKRAEFKEILNEQAKYQSTQKAIGYGVKIANISTMALPDDVNPFGISIDEKGFFMVEDAQRERSYTKN
;
A
#
# COMPACT_ATOMS: atom_id res chain seq x y z
N MET A 1 29.86 -4.54 11.41
CA MET A 1 29.73 -5.04 10.01
C MET A 1 28.42 -5.76 9.75
N ILE A 2 28.07 -6.82 10.49
CA ILE A 2 26.87 -7.64 10.24
C ILE A 2 25.57 -6.83 10.22
N GLN A 3 25.39 -5.89 11.15
CA GLN A 3 24.20 -5.03 11.22
C GLN A 3 24.02 -4.12 9.99
N ALA A 4 25.12 -3.68 9.37
CA ALA A 4 25.05 -2.86 8.16
C ALA A 4 24.53 -3.65 6.97
N PHE A 5 24.92 -4.94 6.84
CA PHE A 5 24.39 -5.83 5.82
C PHE A 5 22.90 -6.12 6.02
N TYR A 6 22.45 -6.35 7.26
CA TYR A 6 21.03 -6.52 7.55
C TYR A 6 20.21 -5.26 7.25
N THR A 7 20.76 -4.09 7.58
CA THR A 7 20.12 -2.81 7.26
C THR A 7 20.00 -2.63 5.74
N ALA A 8 21.08 -2.87 5.00
CA ALA A 8 21.09 -2.81 3.53
C ALA A 8 20.10 -3.82 2.90
N ALA A 9 20.10 -5.07 3.37
CA ALA A 9 19.18 -6.11 2.90
C ALA A 9 17.71 -5.76 3.19
N SER A 10 17.40 -5.23 4.39
CA SER A 10 16.06 -4.78 4.73
C SER A 10 15.59 -3.60 3.88
N GLY A 11 16.50 -2.65 3.57
CA GLY A 11 16.24 -1.54 2.67
C GLY A 11 15.97 -2.00 1.23
N MET A 12 16.76 -2.96 0.73
CA MET A 12 16.55 -3.56 -0.59
C MET A 12 15.22 -4.31 -0.67
N TYR A 13 14.84 -5.07 0.36
CA TYR A 13 13.56 -5.78 0.41
C TYR A 13 12.37 -4.81 0.38
N VAL A 14 12.46 -3.74 1.18
CA VAL A 14 11.47 -2.67 1.18
C VAL A 14 11.37 -1.98 -0.18
N GLN A 15 12.51 -1.72 -0.82
CA GLN A 15 12.55 -1.10 -2.14
C GLN A 15 11.96 -2.01 -3.22
N GLN A 16 12.20 -3.32 -3.16
CA GLN A 16 11.57 -4.29 -4.06
C GLN A 16 10.05 -4.22 -3.94
N LYS A 17 9.53 -4.20 -2.70
CA LYS A 17 8.09 -4.10 -2.46
C LYS A 17 7.50 -2.76 -2.89
N ASN A 18 8.27 -1.68 -2.82
CA ASN A 18 7.87 -0.40 -3.39
C ASN A 18 7.69 -0.49 -4.91
N ILE A 19 8.65 -1.13 -5.59
CA ILE A 19 8.58 -1.36 -7.04
C ILE A 19 7.38 -2.23 -7.40
N ASP A 20 7.09 -3.29 -6.63
CA ASP A 20 5.89 -4.12 -6.83
C ASP A 20 4.61 -3.27 -6.80
N VAL A 21 4.46 -2.39 -5.79
CA VAL A 21 3.28 -1.53 -5.65
C VAL A 21 3.19 -0.50 -6.78
N ILE A 22 4.32 0.07 -7.22
CA ILE A 22 4.36 0.97 -8.38
C ILE A 22 3.94 0.23 -9.65
N SER A 23 4.44 -0.99 -9.86
CA SER A 23 4.10 -1.83 -11.01
C SER A 23 2.60 -2.15 -11.05
N ASP A 24 2.03 -2.50 -9.89
CA ASP A 24 0.59 -2.73 -9.75
C ASP A 24 -0.23 -1.48 -10.11
N ASN A 25 0.21 -0.30 -9.64
CA ASN A 25 -0.49 0.95 -9.95
C ASN A 25 -0.42 1.31 -11.43
N ILE A 26 0.75 1.15 -12.06
CA ILE A 26 0.93 1.46 -13.49
C ILE A 26 0.10 0.52 -14.34
N THR A 27 0.08 -0.77 -14.00
CA THR A 27 -0.67 -1.77 -14.78
C THR A 27 -2.19 -1.52 -14.71
N ASN A 28 -2.68 -1.04 -13.57
CA ASN A 28 -4.11 -0.79 -13.36
C ASN A 28 -4.51 0.69 -13.50
N THR A 29 -3.63 1.55 -14.02
CA THR A 29 -3.91 2.98 -14.15
C THR A 29 -5.09 3.29 -15.08
N SER A 30 -5.39 2.39 -16.01
CA SER A 30 -6.49 2.51 -16.98
C SER A 30 -7.71 1.67 -16.60
N THR A 31 -7.68 1.00 -15.45
CA THR A 31 -8.81 0.22 -14.94
C THR A 31 -9.75 1.18 -14.21
N PRO A 32 -10.99 1.40 -14.70
CA PRO A 32 -11.91 2.28 -14.00
C PRO A 32 -12.21 1.72 -12.60
N GLY A 33 -12.45 2.59 -11.62
CA GLY A 33 -12.64 2.20 -10.21
C GLY A 33 -11.38 1.71 -9.46
N TYR A 34 -10.21 1.62 -10.12
CA TYR A 34 -8.96 1.24 -9.45
C TYR A 34 -8.43 2.36 -8.54
N ARG A 35 -8.15 2.04 -7.28
CA ARG A 35 -7.59 2.97 -6.30
C ARG A 35 -6.08 2.78 -6.17
N VAL A 36 -5.33 3.87 -6.36
CA VAL A 36 -3.86 3.88 -6.28
C VAL A 36 -3.39 3.44 -4.90
N LYS A 37 -2.48 2.49 -4.84
CA LYS A 37 -1.86 2.02 -3.59
C LYS A 37 -0.55 2.74 -3.31
N ARG A 38 -0.23 3.02 -2.06
CA ARG A 38 1.05 3.59 -1.64
C ARG A 38 1.65 2.73 -0.53
N ALA A 39 2.87 2.27 -0.75
CA ALA A 39 3.63 1.58 0.28
C ALA A 39 4.21 2.61 1.26
N GLU A 40 3.98 2.38 2.56
CA GLU A 40 4.52 3.18 3.64
C GLU A 40 5.52 2.34 4.44
N PHE A 41 6.65 2.93 4.79
CA PHE A 41 7.75 2.24 5.46
C PHE A 41 8.03 2.86 6.82
N LYS A 42 8.44 2.03 7.79
CA LYS A 42 8.88 2.49 9.11
C LYS A 42 10.21 1.85 9.47
N GLU A 43 11.00 2.62 10.19
CA GLU A 43 12.25 2.16 10.77
C GLU A 43 11.97 1.20 11.93
N ILE A 44 12.82 0.19 12.07
CA ILE A 44 12.86 -0.71 13.22
C ILE A 44 13.87 -0.13 14.21
N LEU A 45 13.37 0.38 15.33
CA LEU A 45 14.18 0.84 16.45
C LEU A 45 14.28 -0.27 17.50
N ASN A 46 15.46 -0.45 18.09
CA ASN A 46 15.66 -1.39 19.18
C ASN A 46 14.94 -0.91 20.45
N GLU A 47 14.05 -1.73 21.00
CA GLU A 47 13.29 -1.41 22.21
C GLU A 47 14.16 -1.28 23.46
N GLN A 48 15.36 -1.88 23.51
CA GLN A 48 16.26 -1.75 24.66
C GLN A 48 16.75 -0.30 24.84
N ALA A 49 16.76 0.52 23.80
CA ALA A 49 17.09 1.94 23.88
C ALA A 49 15.94 2.81 24.42
N LYS A 50 14.70 2.30 24.49
CA LYS A 50 13.56 3.08 25.02
C LYS A 50 13.60 3.26 26.53
N TYR A 51 14.31 2.41 27.26
CA TYR A 51 14.33 2.42 28.73
C TYR A 51 15.55 3.12 29.34
N GLN A 52 16.54 3.50 28.54
CA GLN A 52 17.67 4.30 29.01
C GLN A 52 17.69 5.64 28.27
N SER A 53 17.38 6.72 28.99
CA SER A 53 17.25 8.11 28.51
C SER A 53 18.50 8.70 27.84
N THR A 54 19.54 7.90 27.58
CA THR A 54 20.83 8.37 27.06
C THR A 54 21.47 7.41 26.05
N GLN A 55 20.86 6.26 25.73
CA GLN A 55 21.41 5.36 24.71
C GLN A 55 20.88 5.72 23.33
N LYS A 56 21.80 6.09 22.42
CA LYS A 56 21.50 6.25 20.99
C LYS A 56 20.75 5.02 20.49
N ALA A 57 19.47 5.17 20.17
CA ALA A 57 18.69 4.12 19.54
C ALA A 57 19.36 3.76 18.21
N ILE A 58 19.99 2.58 18.15
CA ILE A 58 20.59 2.08 16.93
C ILE A 58 19.45 1.52 16.07
N GLY A 59 19.29 2.02 14.85
CA GLY A 59 18.34 1.49 13.88
C GLY A 59 18.77 0.10 13.39
N TYR A 60 17.82 -0.84 13.30
CA TYR A 60 18.08 -2.22 12.86
C TYR A 60 17.55 -2.53 11.46
N GLY A 61 17.05 -1.51 10.74
CA GLY A 61 16.56 -1.66 9.38
C GLY A 61 15.21 -1.00 9.17
N VAL A 62 14.61 -1.28 8.02
CA VAL A 62 13.32 -0.72 7.59
C VAL A 62 12.34 -1.86 7.32
N LYS A 63 11.07 -1.67 7.66
CA LYS A 63 9.98 -2.59 7.32
C LYS A 63 8.83 -1.86 6.66
N ILE A 64 7.97 -2.63 5.98
CA ILE A 64 6.69 -2.14 5.47
C ILE A 64 5.76 -1.92 6.67
N ALA A 65 5.30 -0.69 6.81
CA ALA A 65 4.39 -0.27 7.87
C ALA A 65 2.94 -0.47 7.43
N ASN A 66 2.62 -0.09 6.20
CA ASN A 66 1.28 -0.19 5.64
C ASN A 66 1.32 -0.12 4.12
N ILE A 67 0.25 -0.55 3.46
CA ILE A 67 -0.03 -0.24 2.06
C ILE A 67 -1.38 0.48 2.05
N SER A 68 -1.36 1.81 2.03
CA SER A 68 -2.57 2.62 2.03
C SER A 68 -3.12 2.75 0.62
N THR A 69 -4.44 2.95 0.51
CA THR A 69 -5.09 3.17 -0.79
C THR A 69 -5.59 4.61 -0.84
N MET A 70 -5.25 5.32 -1.92
CA MET A 70 -5.63 6.71 -2.13
C MET A 70 -7.08 6.79 -2.64
N ALA A 71 -7.72 7.93 -2.39
CA ALA A 71 -9.02 8.24 -2.97
C ALA A 71 -8.95 8.28 -4.50
N LEU A 72 -10.07 7.97 -5.15
CA LEU A 72 -10.17 8.13 -6.60
C LEU A 72 -10.08 9.64 -6.92
N PRO A 73 -9.36 10.04 -7.99
CA PRO A 73 -9.55 11.37 -8.56
C PRO A 73 -11.01 11.53 -8.97
N ASP A 74 -11.57 12.74 -8.85
CA ASP A 74 -12.90 13.06 -9.38
C ASP A 74 -12.92 12.76 -10.88
N ASP A 75 -13.60 11.68 -11.27
CA ASP A 75 -13.65 11.25 -12.66
C ASP A 75 -14.65 12.12 -13.41
N VAL A 76 -14.23 12.77 -14.51
CA VAL A 76 -15.07 13.65 -15.33
C VAL A 76 -15.81 12.82 -16.39
N ASN A 77 -16.31 11.65 -16.01
CA ASN A 77 -17.11 10.81 -16.88
C ASN A 77 -18.60 11.10 -16.63
N PRO A 78 -19.36 11.63 -17.62
CA PRO A 78 -20.80 11.91 -17.49
C PRO A 78 -21.65 10.67 -17.15
N PHE A 79 -21.14 9.47 -17.41
CA PHE A 79 -21.77 8.19 -17.06
C PHE A 79 -21.07 7.47 -15.90
N GLY A 80 -20.03 8.07 -15.32
CA GLY A 80 -19.30 7.50 -14.19
C GLY A 80 -20.04 7.77 -12.89
N ILE A 81 -20.47 6.70 -12.21
CA ILE A 81 -21.02 6.78 -10.86
C ILE A 81 -20.02 6.07 -9.94
N SER A 82 -19.44 6.81 -8.99
CA SER A 82 -18.56 6.25 -7.97
C SER A 82 -19.27 6.16 -6.63
N ILE A 83 -18.91 5.15 -5.83
CA ILE A 83 -19.30 5.09 -4.41
C ILE A 83 -18.11 5.58 -3.59
N ASP A 84 -18.24 6.76 -2.99
CA ASP A 84 -17.15 7.41 -2.23
C ASP A 84 -16.90 6.73 -0.87
N GLU A 85 -17.96 6.21 -0.24
CA GLU A 85 -17.90 5.56 1.06
C GLU A 85 -17.77 4.02 0.97
N LYS A 86 -18.52 3.30 1.81
CA LYS A 86 -18.57 1.84 1.84
C LYS A 86 -19.81 1.38 1.08
N GLY A 87 -19.59 0.71 -0.04
CA GLY A 87 -20.64 0.08 -0.83
C GLY A 87 -20.05 -0.61 -2.05
N PHE A 88 -20.80 -1.55 -2.62
CA PHE A 88 -20.47 -2.22 -3.87
C PHE A 88 -21.71 -2.19 -4.76
N PHE A 89 -21.52 -2.00 -6.06
CA PHE A 89 -22.55 -2.24 -7.06
C PHE A 89 -22.81 -3.75 -7.15
N MET A 90 -24.08 -4.13 -7.15
CA MET A 90 -24.50 -5.50 -7.44
C MET A 90 -24.67 -5.61 -8.96
N VAL A 91 -23.97 -6.56 -9.57
CA VAL A 91 -24.12 -6.91 -10.99
C VAL A 91 -24.65 -8.34 -11.04
N GLU A 92 -25.68 -8.54 -11.85
CA GLU A 92 -26.24 -9.87 -12.11
C GLU A 92 -25.70 -10.36 -13.46
N ASP A 93 -25.00 -11.49 -13.48
CA ASP A 93 -24.54 -12.11 -14.72
C ASP A 93 -25.73 -12.72 -15.49
N ALA A 94 -25.54 -13.06 -16.76
CA ALA A 94 -26.55 -13.73 -17.61
C ALA A 94 -27.08 -15.04 -17.00
N GLN A 95 -26.36 -15.63 -16.05
CA GLN A 95 -26.74 -16.83 -15.28
C GLN A 95 -27.52 -16.52 -13.99
N ARG A 96 -27.92 -15.27 -13.75
CA ARG A 96 -28.56 -14.77 -12.52
C ARG A 96 -27.71 -14.88 -11.26
N GLU A 97 -26.38 -14.97 -11.42
CA GLU A 97 -25.46 -14.94 -10.28
C GLU A 97 -25.12 -13.50 -9.91
N ARG A 98 -25.26 -13.17 -8.63
CA ARG A 98 -25.02 -11.81 -8.11
C ARG A 98 -23.56 -11.65 -7.74
N SER A 99 -22.84 -10.83 -8.51
CA SER A 99 -21.48 -10.39 -8.23
C SER A 99 -21.46 -8.97 -7.67
N TYR A 100 -20.41 -8.63 -6.92
CA TYR A 100 -20.24 -7.30 -6.34
C TYR A 100 -19.00 -6.62 -6.94
N THR A 101 -19.16 -5.42 -7.48
CA THR A 101 -18.08 -4.63 -8.09
C THR A 101 -18.09 -3.20 -7.54
N LYS A 102 -16.97 -2.48 -7.70
CA LYS A 102 -16.87 -1.03 -7.43
C LYS A 102 -16.64 -0.22 -8.72
N ASN A 103 -16.88 -0.87 -9.84
CA ASN A 103 -16.74 -0.35 -11.20
C ASN A 103 -18.10 -0.14 -11.83
#